data_AF-A0A1C4FXI7-F1
#
_entry.id   AF-A0A1C4FXI7-F1
#
_cell.length_a   1.000
_cell.length_b   1.000
_cell.length_c   1.000
_cell.angle_alpha   90.00
_cell.angle_beta   90.00
_cell.angle_gamma   90.00
#
_symmetry.space_group_name_H-M   'P 1'
#
loop_
_entity.id
_entity.type
_entity.pdbx_description
1 polymer ?
#
loop_
_entity_poly.entity_id
_entity_poly.type
_entity_poly.pdbx_seq_one_letter_code
_entity_poly.pdbx_strand_id
1 'polypeptide(L)' 'MYDGGIKEYQILRNGKQVGTSVAATYKDTGLTGDTSYSYQVKAVGNNGLNSPLSVELSAKTNASGS' A
#
# COMPACT_ATOMS: atom_id res chain seq x y z
N MET A 1 -23.91 17.40 -2.08
CA MET A 1 -23.49 15.99 -2.12
C MET A 1 -21.98 15.96 -1.96
N TYR A 2 -21.52 15.80 -0.71
CA TYR A 2 -20.11 15.53 -0.49
C TYR A 2 -19.91 14.08 -0.90
N ASP A 3 -19.29 13.90 -2.05
CA ASP A 3 -18.67 12.63 -2.42
C ASP A 3 -17.51 12.41 -1.44
N GLY A 4 -17.84 12.06 -0.19
CA GLY A 4 -16.89 11.67 0.86
C GLY A 4 -16.30 10.29 0.57
N GLY A 5 -16.14 9.98 -0.72
CA GLY A 5 -15.60 8.75 -1.25
C GLY A 5 -14.08 8.78 -1.25
N ILE A 6 -13.52 7.58 -1.25
CA ILE A 6 -12.09 7.37 -1.41
C ILE A 6 -11.78 7.48 -2.89
N LYS A 7 -10.89 8.40 -3.26
CA LYS A 7 -10.34 8.53 -4.61
C LYS A 7 -9.42 7.35 -4.92
N GLU A 8 -8.51 7.05 -3.98
CA GLU A 8 -7.56 5.95 -4.09
C GLU A 8 -6.94 5.61 -2.74
N TYR A 9 -6.36 4.43 -2.65
CA TYR A 9 -5.48 4.00 -1.58
C TYR A 9 -4.04 4.09 -2.06
N GLN A 10 -3.18 4.74 -1.28
CA GLN A 10 -1.76 4.82 -1.56
C GLN A 10 -1.05 3.72 -0.77
N ILE A 11 -0.29 2.88 -1.46
CA ILE A 11 0.44 1.75 -0.90
C ILE A 11 1.88 2.16 -0.70
N LEU A 12 2.36 2.07 0.54
CA LEU A 12 3.73 2.36 0.93
C LEU A 12 4.42 1.05 1.28
N ARG A 13 5.61 0.84 0.71
CA ARG A 13 6.54 -0.24 1.05
C ARG A 13 7.80 0.38 1.64
N ASN A 14 8.17 -0.01 2.86
CA ASN A 14 9.31 0.52 3.59
C ASN A 14 9.29 2.06 3.68
N GLY A 15 8.10 2.62 3.93
CA GLY A 15 7.86 4.06 3.98
C GLY A 15 7.84 4.80 2.63
N LYS A 16 8.14 4.14 1.50
CA LYS A 16 8.03 4.74 0.16
C LYS A 16 6.76 4.30 -0.55
N GLN A 17 6.07 5.23 -1.19
CA GLN A 17 4.96 4.89 -2.08
C GLN A 17 5.47 4.01 -3.22
N VAL A 18 4.90 2.80 -3.34
CA VAL A 18 5.18 1.86 -4.44
C VAL A 18 4.05 1.81 -5.46
N GLY A 19 2.86 2.27 -5.09
CA GLY A 19 1.73 2.32 -5.99
C GLY A 19 0.50 2.92 -5.35
N THR A 20 -0.55 3.01 -6.16
CA THR A 20 -1.88 3.37 -5.70
C THR A 20 -2.87 2.33 -6.23
N SER A 21 -3.95 2.09 -5.48
CA SER A 21 -5.02 1.19 -5.87
C SER A 21 -6.35 1.81 -5.50
N VAL A 22 -7.34 1.71 -6.39
CA VAL A 22 -8.72 2.10 -6.08
C VAL A 22 -9.49 0.99 -5.36
N ALA A 23 -8.94 -0.23 -5.37
CA ALA A 23 -9.48 -1.39 -4.68
C ALA A 23 -8.70 -1.66 -3.38
N ALA A 24 -9.32 -2.41 -2.46
CA ALA A 24 -8.67 -2.92 -1.25
C ALA A 24 -7.64 -4.03 -1.52
N THR A 25 -7.25 -4.23 -2.78
CA THR A 25 -6.30 -5.24 -3.22
C THR A 25 -5.21 -4.56 -4.04
N TYR A 26 -3.96 -4.89 -3.76
CA TYR A 26 -2.80 -4.44 -4.52
C TYR A 26 -1.84 -5.61 -4.70
N LYS A 27 -1.34 -5.81 -5.91
CA LYS A 27 -0.36 -6.86 -6.22
C LYS A 27 1.01 -6.22 -6.37
N ASP A 28 1.85 -6.38 -5.36
CA ASP A 28 3.25 -5.97 -5.42
C ASP A 28 4.05 -7.03 -6.21
N THR A 29 4.85 -6.60 -7.19
CA THR A 29 5.63 -7.47 -8.07
C THR A 29 7.07 -6.94 -8.21
N GLY A 30 7.98 -7.79 -8.69
CA GLY A 30 9.40 -7.42 -8.80
C GLY A 30 10.10 -7.32 -7.44
N LEU A 31 9.59 -8.01 -6.42
CA LEU A 31 10.21 -8.08 -5.11
C LEU A 31 11.43 -9.01 -5.11
N THR A 32 12.44 -8.64 -4.34
CA THR A 32 13.57 -9.53 -4.06
C THR A 32 13.11 -10.59 -3.07
N GLY A 33 13.48 -11.85 -3.33
CA GLY A 33 13.22 -12.96 -2.41
C GLY A 33 13.98 -12.82 -1.09
N ASP A 34 13.52 -13.54 -0.06
CA ASP A 34 14.07 -13.54 1.30
C ASP A 34 14.19 -12.14 1.95
N THR A 35 13.43 -11.16 1.47
CA THR A 35 13.50 -9.77 1.93
C THR A 35 12.26 -9.42 2.74
N SER A 36 12.47 -8.80 3.90
CA SER A 36 11.37 -8.29 4.72
C SER A 36 10.96 -6.91 4.23
N TYR A 37 9.68 -6.74 3.95
CA TYR A 37 9.08 -5.47 3.53
C TYR A 37 7.99 -5.08 4.53
N SER A 38 7.97 -3.80 4.93
CA SER A 38 6.88 -3.21 5.70
C SER A 38 5.89 -2.54 4.76
N TYR A 39 4.62 -2.86 4.91
CA TYR A 39 3.52 -2.33 4.11
C TYR A 39 2.61 -1.46 4.96
N GLN A 40 2.30 -0.28 4.45
CA GLN A 40 1.33 0.63 5.03
C GLN A 40 0.44 1.17 3.92
N VAL A 41 -0.81 1.46 4.25
CA VAL A 41 -1.78 1.99 3.30
C VAL A 41 -2.42 3.25 3.89
N LYS A 42 -2.65 4.26 3.06
CA LYS A 42 -3.49 5.40 3.43
C LYS A 42 -4.56 5.64 2.38
N ALA A 43 -5.75 6.03 2.81
CA ALA A 43 -6.82 6.48 1.93
C ALA A 43 -6.60 7.94 1.54
N VAL A 44 -6.81 8.25 0.27
CA VAL A 44 -6.84 9.60 -0.30
C VAL A 44 -8.27 9.85 -0.75
N GLY A 45 -8.94 10.83 -0.15
CA GLY A 45 -10.30 11.23 -0.50
C GLY A 45 -10.32 12.11 -1.75
N ASN A 46 -11.50 12.20 -2.37
CA ASN A 46 -11.70 13.05 -3.56
C ASN A 46 -11.44 14.55 -3.28
N ASN A 47 -11.56 14.96 -2.02
CA ASN A 47 -11.29 16.32 -1.54
C ASN A 47 -9.79 16.61 -1.33
N GLY A 48 -8.89 15.67 -1.67
CA GLY A 48 -7.44 15.78 -1.41
C GLY A 48 -7.05 15.54 0.05
N LEU A 49 -8.01 15.16 0.91
CA LEU A 49 -7.76 14.80 2.30
C LEU A 49 -7.19 13.37 2.38
N ASN A 50 -6.13 13.20 3.17
CA ASN A 50 -5.49 11.91 3.38
C ASN A 50 -5.83 11.38 4.77
N SER A 51 -6.17 10.11 4.86
CA SER A 51 -6.27 9.38 6.13
C SER A 51 -4.87 9.17 6.75
N PRO A 52 -4.75 9.02 8.09
CA PRO A 52 -3.56 8.43 8.69
C PRO A 52 -3.22 7.06 8.06
N LEU A 53 -1.93 6.70 8.16
CA LEU A 53 -1.42 5.41 7.71
C LEU A 53 -2.06 4.28 8.51
N SER A 54 -2.28 3.14 7.85
CA SER A 54 -2.68 1.90 8.49
C SER A 54 -1.61 1.40 9.46
N VAL A 55 -1.97 0.41 10.29
CA VAL A 55 -0.97 -0.39 10.99
C VAL A 55 0.05 -0.93 9.99
N GLU A 56 1.33 -0.92 10.40
CA GLU A 56 2.40 -1.48 9.60
C GLU A 56 2.28 -3.01 9.57
N LEU A 57 2.23 -3.55 8.35
CA LEU A 57 2.24 -4.98 8.11
C LEU A 57 3.62 -5.40 7.62
N SER A 58 4.32 -6.21 8.40
CA SER A 58 5.59 -6.81 7.97
C SER A 58 5.32 -8.09 7.18
N ALA A 59 5.83 -8.16 5.95
CA ALA A 59 5.76 -9.36 5.11
C ALA A 59 7.16 -9.71 4.60
N LYS A 60 7.57 -10.97 4.81
CA LYS A 60 8.80 -11.51 4.24
C LYS A 60 8.47 -12.27 2.96
N THR A 61 9.14 -11.91 1.86
CA THR A 61 9.02 -12.69 0.63
C THR A 61 9.67 -14.04 0.81
N ASN A 62 9.07 -15.08 0.22
CA ASN A 62 9.73 -16.38 0.12
C ASN A 62 11.04 -16.20 -0.65
N ALA A 63 12.07 -16.95 -0.27
CA ALA A 63 13.26 -17.06 -1.11
C ALA A 63 12.81 -17.50 -2.52
N SER A 64 13.32 -16.83 -3.55
CA SER A 64 13.16 -17.32 -4.92
C SER A 64 13.84 -18.68 -4.96
N GLY A 65 13.04 -19.75 -4.91
CA GLY A 65 13.54 -21.12 -4.81
C GLY A 65 14.51 -21.41 -5.96
N SER A 66 15.64 -22.03 -5.60
CA SER A 66 16.71 -22.47 -6.51
C SER A 66 16.22 -23.32 -7.68
#